data_AF-A0A3L7UFF0-F1
#
_entry.id   AF-A0A3L7UFF0-F1
#
_cell.length_a   1.000
_cell.length_b   1.000
_cell.length_c   1.000
_cell.angle_alpha   90.00
_cell.angle_beta   90.00
_cell.angle_gamma   90.00
#
_symmetry.space_group_name_H-M   'P 1'
#
loop_
_entity.id
_entity.type
_entity.pdbx_description
1 polymer ?
#
loop_
_entity_poly.entity_id
_entity_poly.type
_entity_poly.pdbx_seq_one_letter_code
_entity_poly.pdbx_strand_id
1 'polypeptide(L)'
;MAASADCFYLEFAVRRCCLQCGFSVTESDRVCPKCDAQLLLQTDGSTTTFDIAHGKQRIHEAIEQLRSAVAQHQRSTTQFLRVVVGGDRIRHAALQELRVMQSHGTIFQFGQDDRNRGALMIVLKRPE
;
A
#
# COMPACT_ATOMS: atom_id res chain seq x y z
N MET A 1 -4.06 -2.09 -42.65
CA MET A 1 -3.48 -0.85 -42.06
C MET A 1 -4.50 -0.31 -41.07
N ALA A 2 -4.31 -0.25 -39.76
CA ALA A 2 -3.29 -0.73 -38.84
C ALA A 2 -4.04 -1.07 -37.54
N ALA A 3 -3.82 -2.27 -37.01
CA ALA A 3 -4.13 -2.61 -35.63
C ALA A 3 -2.87 -2.38 -34.79
N SER A 4 -3.06 -2.30 -33.47
CA SER A 4 -2.05 -2.32 -32.41
C SER A 4 -1.54 -0.97 -31.91
N ALA A 5 -2.14 -0.53 -30.81
CA ALA A 5 -1.41 0.01 -29.66
C ALA A 5 -2.03 -0.53 -28.36
N ASP A 6 -2.31 -1.84 -28.31
CA ASP A 6 -2.50 -2.54 -27.03
C ASP A 6 -1.11 -2.74 -26.43
N CYS A 7 -0.66 -1.70 -25.72
CA CYS A 7 0.54 -1.73 -24.93
C CYS A 7 0.30 -2.71 -23.79
N PHE A 8 0.84 -3.92 -23.98
CA PHE A 8 0.99 -5.01 -23.03
C PHE A 8 1.18 -4.52 -21.58
N TYR A 9 0.09 -4.48 -20.80
CA TYR A 9 0.17 -4.79 -19.38
C TYR A 9 -0.01 -6.30 -19.27
N LEU A 10 1.10 -7.02 -19.11
CA LEU A 10 1.06 -8.37 -18.57
C LEU A 10 0.48 -8.27 -17.17
N GLU A 11 -0.84 -8.47 -17.05
CA GLU A 11 -1.49 -8.80 -15.78
C GLU A 11 -0.97 -10.16 -15.33
N PHE A 12 0.20 -10.18 -14.71
CA PHE A 12 0.52 -11.22 -13.75
C PHE A 12 -0.51 -11.07 -12.63
N ALA A 13 -1.62 -11.79 -12.72
CA ALA A 13 -2.51 -11.99 -11.59
C ALA A 13 -1.67 -12.60 -10.47
N VAL A 14 -1.20 -11.75 -9.55
CA VAL A 14 -0.39 -12.16 -8.40
C VAL A 14 -1.26 -13.14 -7.62
N ARG A 15 -0.90 -14.42 -7.70
CA ARG A 15 -1.65 -15.48 -7.03
C ARG A 15 -1.47 -15.29 -5.53
N ARG A 16 -2.50 -14.74 -4.87
CA ARG A 16 -2.52 -14.56 -3.43
C ARG A 16 -2.56 -15.94 -2.76
N CYS A 17 -1.63 -16.18 -1.85
CA CYS A 17 -1.52 -17.45 -1.13
C CYS A 17 -1.46 -17.18 0.37
N CYS A 18 -1.99 -18.11 1.16
CA CYS A 18 -1.81 -18.13 2.60
C CYS A 18 -0.33 -18.36 2.92
N LEU A 19 0.31 -17.43 3.63
CA LEU A 19 1.73 -17.52 4.00
C LEU A 19 2.01 -18.65 5.01
N GLN A 20 0.98 -19.14 5.72
CA GLN A 20 1.11 -20.23 6.68
C GLN A 20 1.13 -21.62 6.01
N CYS A 21 0.33 -21.84 4.97
CA CYS A 21 0.07 -23.20 4.43
C CYS A 21 0.16 -23.33 2.91
N GLY A 22 0.45 -22.23 2.21
CA GLY A 22 0.61 -22.17 0.76
C GLY A 22 -0.69 -22.28 -0.05
N PHE A 23 -1.86 -22.35 0.60
CA PHE A 23 -3.14 -22.47 -0.12
C PHE A 23 -3.47 -21.20 -0.90
N SER A 24 -3.95 -21.37 -2.13
CA SER A 24 -4.38 -20.23 -2.96
C SER A 24 -5.68 -19.64 -2.43
N VAL A 25 -5.70 -18.33 -2.26
CA VAL A 25 -6.85 -17.60 -1.72
C VAL A 25 -7.30 -16.54 -2.72
N THR A 26 -8.57 -16.17 -2.63
CA THR A 26 -9.17 -15.09 -3.41
C THR A 26 -9.00 -13.74 -2.72
N GLU A 27 -9.37 -12.65 -3.41
CA GLU A 27 -9.38 -11.31 -2.80
C GLU A 27 -10.45 -11.15 -1.72
N SER A 28 -11.56 -11.88 -1.83
CA SER A 28 -12.67 -11.87 -0.86
C SER A 28 -12.34 -12.63 0.43
N ASP A 29 -11.38 -13.54 0.40
CA ASP A 29 -11.03 -14.36 1.56
C ASP A 29 -10.35 -13.50 2.64
N ARG A 30 -10.94 -13.54 3.83
CA ARG A 30 -10.39 -12.93 5.05
C ARG A 30 -9.62 -13.94 5.90
N VAL A 31 -9.99 -15.21 5.78
CA VAL A 31 -9.44 -16.35 6.52
C VAL A 31 -9.07 -17.43 5.50
N CYS A 32 -7.98 -18.15 5.72
CA CYS A 32 -7.57 -19.24 4.85
C CYS A 32 -8.53 -20.43 4.99
N PRO A 33 -9.19 -20.90 3.91
CA PRO A 33 -10.14 -22.01 3.98
C PRO A 33 -9.48 -23.37 4.28
N LYS A 34 -8.15 -23.46 4.28
CA LYS A 34 -7.40 -24.69 4.57
C LYS A 34 -6.92 -24.79 6.02
N CYS A 35 -6.55 -23.68 6.64
CA CYS A 35 -5.85 -23.69 7.94
C CYS A 35 -6.34 -22.62 8.91
N ASP A 36 -7.41 -21.91 8.56
CA ASP A 36 -8.06 -20.89 9.37
C ASP A 36 -7.19 -19.68 9.77
N ALA A 37 -6.00 -19.55 9.18
CA ALA A 37 -5.13 -18.41 9.40
C ALA A 37 -5.78 -17.11 8.89
N GLN A 38 -5.65 -16.02 9.66
CA GLN A 38 -6.17 -14.70 9.29
C GLN A 38 -5.30 -14.07 8.19
N LEU A 39 -5.82 -14.03 6.95
CA LEU A 39 -5.08 -13.55 5.77
C LEU A 39 -4.79 -12.05 5.83
N LEU A 40 -5.63 -11.29 6.52
CA LEU A 40 -5.44 -9.85 6.69
C LEU A 40 -4.27 -9.50 7.61
N LEU A 41 -3.93 -10.39 8.55
CA LEU A 41 -2.79 -10.20 9.46
C LEU A 41 -1.46 -10.64 8.84
N GLN A 42 -1.49 -11.53 7.86
CA GLN A 42 -0.29 -12.06 7.23
C GLN A 42 0.52 -10.99 6.51
N THR A 43 1.82 -11.00 6.75
CA THR A 43 2.77 -10.15 6.05
C THR A 43 4.07 -10.88 5.71
N ASP A 44 4.67 -10.51 4.59
CA ASP A 44 5.95 -11.04 4.10
C ASP A 44 7.15 -10.14 4.46
N GLY A 45 6.93 -9.08 5.24
CA GLY A 45 7.97 -8.12 5.61
C GLY A 45 8.35 -7.13 4.49
N SER A 46 7.68 -7.19 3.34
CA SER A 46 8.04 -6.36 2.19
C SER A 46 7.67 -4.89 2.37
N THR A 47 8.40 -4.05 1.65
CA THR A 47 8.15 -2.61 1.55
C THR A 47 7.83 -2.25 0.11
N THR A 48 6.64 -1.71 -0.14
CA THR A 48 6.30 -1.11 -1.43
C THR A 48 6.57 0.38 -1.40
N THR A 49 7.19 0.93 -2.45
CA THR A 49 7.46 2.36 -2.55
C THR A 49 6.55 3.02 -3.59
N PHE A 50 5.98 4.18 -3.24
CA PHE A 50 5.13 4.98 -4.11
C PHE A 50 5.56 6.45 -4.08
N ASP A 51 5.46 7.15 -5.20
CA ASP A 51 5.74 8.59 -5.30
C ASP A 51 4.43 9.33 -5.59
N ILE A 52 4.08 10.30 -4.73
CA ILE A 52 2.88 11.12 -4.85
C ILE A 52 3.21 12.62 -4.97
N ALA A 53 4.48 12.94 -5.23
CA ALA A 53 4.97 14.31 -5.37
C ALA A 53 5.64 14.51 -6.74
N HIS A 54 5.04 13.97 -7.79
CA HIS A 54 5.55 14.08 -9.15
C HIS A 54 4.99 15.32 -9.88
N GLY A 55 5.88 16.19 -10.35
CA GLY A 55 5.63 17.26 -11.34
C GLY A 55 4.30 18.02 -11.27
N LYS A 56 4.26 19.17 -10.57
CA LYS A 56 3.09 20.08 -10.47
C LYS A 56 1.80 19.48 -9.91
N GLN A 57 1.86 18.28 -9.32
CA GLN A 57 0.71 17.65 -8.67
C GLN A 57 0.03 18.57 -7.67
N ARG A 58 -1.30 18.61 -7.73
CA ARG A 58 -2.11 19.33 -6.75
C ARG A 58 -2.20 18.50 -5.48
N ILE A 59 -2.33 19.18 -4.34
CA ILE A 59 -2.40 18.53 -3.02
C ILE A 59 -3.51 17.47 -2.98
N HIS A 60 -4.70 17.76 -3.50
CA HIS A 60 -5.81 16.80 -3.48
C HIS A 60 -5.52 15.52 -4.26
N GLU A 61 -4.90 15.62 -5.45
CA GLU A 61 -4.52 14.47 -6.27
C GLU A 61 -3.52 13.57 -5.55
N ALA A 62 -2.52 14.18 -4.89
CA ALA A 62 -1.54 13.45 -4.10
C ALA A 62 -2.18 12.69 -2.92
N ILE A 63 -3.16 13.30 -2.23
CA ILE A 63 -3.88 12.66 -1.13
C ILE A 63 -4.82 11.54 -1.61
N GLU A 64 -5.46 11.70 -2.77
CA GLU A 64 -6.24 10.63 -3.37
C GLU A 64 -5.38 9.44 -3.80
N GLN A 65 -4.19 9.70 -4.36
CA GLN A 65 -3.21 8.65 -4.65
C GLN A 65 -2.74 7.95 -3.38
N LEU A 66 -2.48 8.69 -2.30
CA LEU A 66 -2.12 8.11 -1.00
C LEU A 66 -3.22 7.16 -0.49
N ARG A 67 -4.48 7.62 -0.47
CA ARG A 67 -5.63 6.81 -0.06
C ARG A 67 -5.76 5.53 -0.90
N SER A 68 -5.62 5.69 -2.21
CA SER A 68 -5.73 4.56 -3.15
C SER A 68 -4.61 3.55 -2.95
N ALA A 69 -3.37 4.02 -2.75
CA ALA A 69 -2.22 3.17 -2.47
C ALA A 69 -2.40 2.39 -1.17
N VAL A 70 -2.85 3.03 -0.09
CA VAL A 70 -3.15 2.34 1.18
C VAL A 70 -4.24 1.29 0.98
N ALA A 71 -5.37 1.65 0.34
CA ALA A 71 -6.49 0.73 0.12
C ALA A 71 -6.09 -0.50 -0.72
N GLN A 72 -5.28 -0.31 -1.76
CA GLN A 72 -4.77 -1.39 -2.60
C GLN A 72 -3.87 -2.35 -1.79
N HIS A 73 -3.00 -1.81 -0.95
CA HIS A 73 -2.00 -2.61 -0.23
C HIS A 73 -2.52 -3.23 1.06
N GLN A 74 -3.63 -2.75 1.62
CA GLN A 74 -4.29 -3.38 2.77
C GLN A 74 -4.66 -4.85 2.54
N ARG A 75 -5.00 -5.22 1.30
CA ARG A 75 -5.35 -6.61 0.95
C ARG A 75 -4.14 -7.45 0.53
N SER A 76 -3.00 -6.81 0.26
CA SER A 76 -1.74 -7.47 -0.10
C SER A 76 -1.04 -8.07 1.12
N THR A 77 0.09 -8.76 0.93
CA THR A 77 0.99 -9.22 2.01
C THR A 77 2.00 -8.15 2.46
N THR A 78 2.01 -6.98 1.80
CA THR A 78 2.93 -5.88 2.08
C THR A 78 2.83 -5.42 3.52
N GLN A 79 3.97 -5.32 4.21
CA GLN A 79 4.02 -4.81 5.57
C GLN A 79 4.07 -3.29 5.61
N PHE A 80 4.96 -2.74 4.78
CA PHE A 80 5.34 -1.34 4.80
C PHE A 80 5.02 -0.67 3.47
N LEU A 81 4.43 0.52 3.54
CA LEU A 81 4.26 1.39 2.39
C LEU A 81 5.13 2.63 2.58
N ARG A 82 6.13 2.80 1.72
CA ARG A 82 7.01 3.96 1.70
C ARG A 82 6.48 4.95 0.68
N VAL A 83 6.07 6.14 1.13
CA VAL A 83 5.49 7.17 0.26
C VAL A 83 6.41 8.37 0.17
N VAL A 84 6.84 8.71 -1.04
CA VAL A 84 7.63 9.92 -1.32
C VAL A 84 6.66 11.09 -1.53
N VAL A 85 6.76 12.08 -0.65
CA VAL A 85 5.85 13.24 -0.55
C VAL A 85 6.54 14.58 -0.84
N GLY A 86 7.86 14.57 -1.04
CA GLY A 86 8.65 15.78 -1.21
C GLY A 86 8.79 16.60 0.09
N GLY A 87 9.28 17.85 -0.02
CA GLY A 87 9.63 18.68 1.14
C GLY A 87 8.48 19.48 1.78
N ASP A 88 7.41 19.77 1.03
CA ASP A 88 6.57 20.95 1.32
C ASP A 88 5.10 20.63 1.66
N ARG A 89 4.14 21.22 0.93
CA ARG A 89 2.71 21.24 1.26
C ARG A 89 2.06 19.85 1.22
N ILE A 90 2.48 19.01 0.27
CA ILE A 90 2.00 17.63 0.14
C ILE A 90 2.36 16.82 1.38
N ARG A 91 3.58 16.98 1.92
CA ARG A 91 4.01 16.33 3.17
C ARG A 91 3.09 16.68 4.34
N HIS A 92 2.75 17.95 4.51
CA HIS A 92 1.86 18.38 5.59
C HIS A 92 0.45 17.79 5.46
N ALA A 93 -0.12 17.82 4.25
CA ALA A 93 -1.43 17.22 3.98
C ALA A 93 -1.41 15.70 4.17
N ALA A 94 -0.35 15.02 3.71
CA ALA A 94 -0.19 13.57 3.88
C ALA A 94 -0.10 13.19 5.36
N LEU A 95 0.65 13.95 6.17
CA LEU A 95 0.71 13.73 7.62
C LEU A 95 -0.64 13.89 8.30
N GLN A 96 -1.45 14.88 7.90
CA GLN A 96 -2.81 15.04 8.43
C GLN A 96 -3.70 13.86 8.05
N GLU A 97 -3.67 13.45 6.78
CA GLU A 97 -4.45 12.32 6.29
C GLU A 97 -4.06 11.02 7.00
N LEU A 98 -2.75 10.75 7.17
CA LEU A 98 -2.27 9.55 7.84
C LEU A 98 -2.69 9.50 9.32
N ARG A 99 -2.78 10.65 10.00
CA ARG A 99 -3.33 10.71 11.37
C ARG A 99 -4.79 10.27 11.40
N VAL A 100 -5.60 10.74 10.42
CA VAL A 100 -7.00 10.33 10.31
C VAL A 100 -7.09 8.82 10.05
N MET A 101 -6.32 8.30 9.10
CA MET A 101 -6.27 6.86 8.79
C MET A 101 -5.84 6.03 10.00
N GLN A 102 -4.85 6.47 10.76
CA GLN A 102 -4.40 5.78 11.97
C GLN A 102 -5.50 5.77 13.04
N SER A 103 -6.18 6.91 13.25
CA SER A 103 -7.27 7.01 14.23
C SER A 103 -8.47 6.12 13.88
N HIS A 104 -8.73 5.90 12.59
CA HIS A 104 -9.78 4.99 12.10
C HIS A 104 -9.31 3.52 12.02
N GLY A 105 -8.07 3.21 12.41
CA GLY A 105 -7.51 1.86 12.32
C GLY A 105 -7.27 1.37 10.89
N THR A 106 -7.24 2.26 9.90
CA THR A 106 -6.94 1.94 8.49
C THR A 106 -5.47 1.59 8.32
N ILE A 107 -4.58 2.27 9.04
CA ILE A 107 -3.15 1.94 9.12
C ILE A 107 -2.79 1.72 10.57
N PHE A 108 -1.71 0.98 10.82
CA PHE A 108 -1.25 0.71 12.17
C PHE A 108 -0.43 1.88 12.73
N GLN A 109 0.57 2.31 11.98
CA GLN A 109 1.48 3.38 12.37
C GLN A 109 2.06 4.05 11.14
N PHE A 110 2.56 5.28 11.28
CA PHE A 110 3.40 5.90 10.28
C PHE A 110 4.51 6.71 10.95
N GLY A 111 5.57 6.98 10.20
CA GLY A 111 6.71 7.77 10.62
C GLY A 111 7.41 8.40 9.43
N GLN A 112 8.43 9.20 9.71
CA GLN A 112 9.32 9.70 8.67
C GLN A 112 10.37 8.62 8.33
N ASP A 113 10.78 8.56 7.07
CA ASP A 113 11.94 7.76 6.68
C ASP A 113 13.23 8.46 7.11
N ASP A 114 14.06 7.78 7.91
CA ASP A 114 15.34 8.29 8.41
C ASP A 114 16.33 8.60 7.28
N ARG A 115 16.22 7.91 6.14
CA ARG A 115 17.11 8.07 4.98
C ARG A 115 16.65 9.19 4.05
N ASN A 116 15.37 9.56 4.08
CA ASN A 116 14.81 10.59 3.20
C ASN A 116 13.70 11.36 3.91
N ARG A 117 13.98 12.61 4.27
CA ARG A 117 13.03 13.51 4.96
C ARG A 117 11.75 13.79 4.15
N GLY A 118 11.82 13.64 2.84
CA GLY A 118 10.69 13.76 1.92
C GLY A 118 9.94 12.44 1.70
N ALA A 119 10.22 11.39 2.48
CA ALA A 119 9.49 10.14 2.45
C ALA A 119 8.91 9.80 3.82
N LEU A 120 7.74 9.16 3.79
CA LEU A 120 7.01 8.67 4.95
C LEU A 120 6.95 7.15 4.88
N MET A 121 7.16 6.50 6.01
CA MET A 121 7.01 5.07 6.17
C MET A 121 5.68 4.79 6.86
N ILE A 122 4.85 3.93 6.26
CA ILE A 122 3.52 3.57 6.76
C ILE A 122 3.54 2.07 7.05
N VAL A 123 3.13 1.69 8.24
CA VAL A 123 2.96 0.31 8.67
C VAL A 123 1.49 -0.06 8.45
N LEU A 124 1.25 -0.97 7.51
CA LEU A 124 -0.11 -1.44 7.18
C LEU A 124 -0.54 -2.56 8.13
N LYS A 125 0.40 -3.43 8.52
CA LYS A 125 0.15 -4.62 9.34
C LYS A 125 1.17 -4.71 10.47
N ARG A 126 0.73 -5.18 11.64
CA ARG A 126 1.65 -5.47 12.73
C ARG A 126 2.53 -6.66 12.35
N PRO A 127 3.85 -6.59 12.56
CA PRO A 127 4.60 -7.82 12.75
C PRO A 127 4.09 -8.48 14.04
N GLU A 128 3.64 -9.72 13.95
CA GLU A 128 3.44 -10.58 15.13
C GLU A 128 4.79 -11.04 15.69
#